data_AF-A0A0Q1AU65-F1
#
_entry.id   AF-A0A0Q1AU65-F1
#
_cell.length_a   1.000
_cell.length_b   1.000
_cell.length_c   1.000
_cell.angle_alpha   90.00
_cell.angle_beta   90.00
_cell.angle_gamma   90.00
#
_symmetry.space_group_name_H-M   'P 1'
#
loop_
_entity.id
_entity.type
_entity.pdbx_description
1 polymer ?
#
loop_
_entity_poly.entity_id
_entity_poly.type
_entity_poly.pdbx_seq_one_letter_code
_entity_poly.pdbx_strand_id
1 'polypeptide(L)' 'MTAPVITGSEDGEIFMAFVISEGFDREGTPRLLDEKVKIELVKERRMAIIAFSGYASEDSRNRHLEIL' A
#
# COMPACT_ATOMS: atom_id res chain seq x y z
N MET A 1 11.90 0.41 -8.64
CA MET A 1 10.97 -0.47 -7.91
C MET A 1 11.21 -0.25 -6.44
N THR A 2 10.17 0.07 -5.69
CA THR A 2 10.22 0.31 -4.24
C THR A 2 9.51 -0.83 -3.51
N ALA A 3 9.84 -0.99 -2.24
CA ALA A 3 9.11 -1.84 -1.30
C ALA A 3 8.66 -0.97 -0.12
N PRO A 4 7.53 -1.31 0.53
CA PRO A 4 6.63 -2.42 0.25
C PRO A 4 5.59 -2.12 -0.84
N VAL A 5 4.94 -3.18 -1.35
CA VAL A 5 3.63 -3.05 -2.02
C VAL A 5 2.56 -3.12 -0.94
N ILE A 6 1.67 -2.14 -0.90
CA ILE A 6 0.61 -2.04 0.09
C ILE A 6 -0.67 -2.55 -0.54
N THR A 7 -1.35 -3.48 0.14
CA THR A 7 -2.71 -3.89 -0.19
C THR A 7 -3.66 -3.48 0.92
N GLY A 8 -4.83 -2.98 0.56
CA GLY A 8 -5.82 -2.51 1.51
C GLY A 8 -7.22 -2.60 0.96
N SER A 9 -8.19 -2.25 1.80
CA SER A 9 -9.57 -2.03 1.38
C SER A 9 -10.06 -0.69 1.92
N GLU A 10 -10.70 0.08 1.05
CA GLU A 10 -11.34 1.35 1.37
C GLU A 10 -12.71 1.35 0.70
N ASP A 11 -13.76 1.69 1.45
CA ASP A 11 -15.17 1.65 0.99
C ASP A 11 -15.60 0.33 0.32
N GLY A 12 -15.00 -0.79 0.73
CA GLY A 12 -15.30 -2.12 0.19
C GLY A 12 -14.56 -2.48 -1.11
N GLU A 13 -13.80 -1.55 -1.68
CA GLU A 13 -12.94 -1.83 -2.83
C GLU A 13 -11.52 -2.22 -2.37
N ILE A 14 -10.90 -3.16 -3.06
CA ILE A 14 -9.52 -3.57 -2.82
C ILE A 14 -8.60 -2.69 -3.66
N PHE A 15 -7.58 -2.11 -3.04
CA PHE A 15 -6.56 -1.35 -3.75
C PHE A 15 -5.16 -1.94 -3.54
N MET A 16 -4.29 -1.65 -4.50
CA MET A 16 -2.87 -1.90 -4.41
C MET A 16 -2.12 -0.59 -4.62
N ALA A 17 -1.17 -0.28 -3.74
CA ALA A 17 -0.40 0.95 -3.79
C ALA A 17 1.10 0.65 -3.77
N PHE A 18 1.82 1.43 -4.58
CA PHE A 18 3.28 1.45 -4.62
C PHE A 18 3.76 2.77 -4.01
N VAL A 19 4.84 2.71 -3.23
CA VAL A 19 5.41 3.91 -2.60
C VAL A 19 6.36 4.58 -3.59
N ILE A 20 6.14 5.86 -3.86
CA ILE A 20 7.05 6.65 -4.70
C ILE A 20 8.29 7.01 -3.86
N SER A 21 9.49 6.84 -4.42
CA SER A 21 10.75 7.16 -3.74
C SER A 21 10.86 8.64 -3.40
N GLU A 22 11.62 8.94 -2.35
CA GLU A 22 11.99 10.31 -1.99
C GLU A 22 12.64 11.05 -3.18
N GLY A 23 12.24 12.31 -3.39
CA GLY A 23 12.68 13.14 -4.51
C GLY A 23 11.76 13.16 -5.73
N PHE A 24 10.71 12.33 -5.76
CA PHE A 24 9.63 12.44 -6.72
C PHE A 24 8.36 12.93 -6.03
N ASP A 25 7.87 14.09 -6.46
CA ASP A 25 6.57 14.64 -6.06
C ASP A 25 5.55 14.48 -7.19
N ARG A 26 4.34 15.05 -7.01
CA ARG A 26 3.28 14.96 -8.02
C ARG A 26 3.67 15.61 -9.36
N GLU A 27 4.58 16.59 -9.36
CA GLU A 27 5.04 17.27 -10.56
C GLU A 27 6.20 16.55 -11.25
N GLY A 28 7.09 15.93 -10.46
CA GLY A 28 8.22 15.13 -10.93
C GLY A 28 7.85 13.69 -11.31
N THR A 29 6.69 13.19 -10.86
CA THR A 29 6.22 11.85 -11.21
C THR A 29 5.68 11.84 -12.65
N PRO A 30 6.15 10.91 -13.51
CA PRO A 30 5.66 10.82 -14.88
C PRO A 30 4.15 10.70 -14.98
N ARG A 31 3.58 11.29 -16.03
CA ARG A 31 2.15 11.20 -16.31
C ARG A 31 1.74 9.74 -16.50
N LEU A 32 0.73 9.33 -15.74
CA LEU A 32 0.11 8.01 -15.88
C LEU A 32 -0.63 7.91 -17.21
N LEU A 33 -0.48 6.77 -17.87
CA LEU A 33 -1.14 6.45 -19.14
C LEU A 33 -2.41 5.61 -18.95
N ASP A 34 -2.51 4.90 -17.82
CA ASP A 34 -3.67 4.09 -17.46
C ASP A 34 -4.56 4.87 -16.50
N GLU A 35 -5.82 5.06 -16.88
CA GLU A 35 -6.83 5.80 -16.11
C GLU A 35 -7.23 5.09 -14.81
N LYS A 36 -6.98 3.78 -14.69
CA LYS A 36 -7.23 3.02 -13.46
C LYS A 36 -6.16 3.26 -12.39
N VAL A 37 -5.07 3.93 -12.75
CA VAL A 37 -3.99 4.25 -11.83
C VAL A 37 -4.08 5.73 -11.46
N LYS A 38 -3.96 6.02 -10.17
CA LYS A 38 -3.92 7.38 -9.63
C LYS A 38 -2.72 7.57 -8.72
N ILE A 39 -2.25 8.81 -8.63
CA ILE A 39 -1.27 9.22 -7.62
C ILE A 39 -2.05 9.78 -6.44
N GLU A 40 -1.77 9.26 -5.25
CA GLU A 40 -2.43 9.68 -4.01
C GLU A 40 -1.42 10.15 -2.97
N LEU A 41 -1.73 11.29 -2.34
CA LEU A 41 -0.95 11.82 -1.22
C LEU A 41 -1.45 11.17 0.07
N VAL A 42 -0.63 10.29 0.64
CA VAL A 42 -0.92 9.65 1.91
C VAL A 42 -0.46 10.58 3.04
N LYS A 43 -1.40 10.97 3.92
CA LYS A 43 -1.08 11.77 5.10
C LYS A 43 -0.24 10.97 6.09
N GLU A 44 0.61 11.66 6.83
CA GLU A 44 1.36 11.07 7.93
C GLU A 44 0.40 10.43 8.94
N ARG A 45 0.72 9.20 9.35
CA ARG A 45 -0.09 8.41 10.28
C ARG A 45 0.78 7.47 11.10
N ARG A 46 0.35 7.17 12.32
CA ARG A 46 0.95 6.11 13.15
C ARG A 46 0.27 4.78 12.82
N MET A 47 1.06 3.73 12.72
CA MET A 47 0.58 2.38 12.40
C MET A 47 1.21 1.36 13.37
N ALA A 48 0.43 0.36 13.77
CA ALA A 48 0.96 -0.85 14.40
C ALA A 48 1.35 -1.84 13.31
N ILE A 49 2.48 -2.54 13.48
CA ILE A 49 3.04 -3.46 12.48
C ILE A 49 3.26 -4.83 13.12
N ILE A 50 2.71 -5.88 12.50
CA ILE A 50 3.09 -7.27 12.76
C ILE A 50 3.87 -7.78 11.56
N ALA A 51 5.13 -8.16 11.80
CA ALA A 51 5.94 -8.88 10.84
C ALA A 51 5.71 -10.39 11.01
N PHE A 52 5.59 -11.11 9.90
CA PHE A 52 5.42 -12.56 9.90
C PHE A 52 6.23 -13.20 8.76
N SER A 53 6.48 -14.50 8.90
CA SER A 53 7.18 -15.31 7.90
C SER A 53 6.19 -16.01 6.97
N GLY A 54 6.55 -16.17 5.69
CA GLY A 54 5.73 -16.87 4.70
C GLY A 54 5.10 -15.93 3.67
N TYR A 55 4.08 -16.42 2.97
CA TYR A 55 3.39 -15.66 1.92
C TYR A 55 2.15 -14.96 2.48
N ALA A 56 1.91 -13.73 2.02
CA ALA A 56 0.68 -13.01 2.32
C ALA A 56 -0.51 -13.66 1.58
N SER A 57 -1.44 -14.21 2.35
CA SER A 57 -2.78 -14.66 1.94
C SER A 57 -3.84 -14.07 2.87
N GLU A 58 -5.11 -14.15 2.48
CA GLU A 58 -6.24 -13.75 3.35
C GLU A 58 -6.24 -14.49 4.69
N ASP A 59 -6.03 -15.81 4.67
CA ASP A 59 -5.91 -16.62 5.89
C ASP A 59 -4.75 -16.16 6.79
N SER A 60 -3.59 -15.90 6.20
CA SER A 60 -2.43 -15.41 6.96
C SER A 60 -2.70 -14.04 7.56
N ARG A 61 -3.38 -13.14 6.82
CA ARG A 61 -3.74 -11.81 7.30
C ARG A 61 -4.68 -11.92 8.49
N ASN A 62 -5.76 -12.68 8.36
CA ASN A 62 -6.78 -12.83 9.41
C ASN A 62 -6.17 -13.42 10.69
N ARG A 63 -5.34 -14.47 10.57
CA ARG A 63 -4.64 -15.06 11.72
C ARG A 63 -3.74 -14.07 12.47
N HIS A 64 -3.01 -13.22 11.75
CA HIS A 64 -2.10 -12.26 12.40
C HIS A 64 -2.85 -11.04 12.95
N LEU A 65 -3.99 -10.66 12.35
CA LEU A 65 -4.84 -9.59 12.86
C LEU A 65 -5.48 -9.93 14.21
N GLU A 66 -5.68 -11.22 14.53
CA GLU A 66 -6.16 -11.66 15.85
C GLU A 66 -5.17 -11.38 17.00
N ILE A 67 -3.93 -11.02 16.69
CA ILE A 67 -2.84 -10.78 17.66
C ILE A 67 -2.68 -9.28 17.94
N LEU A 68 -3.33 -8.41 17.17
CA LEU A 68 -3.35 -6.95 17.36
C LEU A 68 -4.44 -6.52 18.34
#